data_AF-A3D7S8-F1
#
_entry.id   AF-A3D7S8-F1
#
_cell.length_a   1.000
_cell.length_b   1.000
_cell.length_c   1.000
_cell.angle_alpha   90.00
_cell.angle_beta   90.00
_cell.angle_gamma   90.00
#
_symmetry.space_group_name_H-M   'P 1'
#
loop_
_entity.id
_entity.type
_entity.pdbx_description
1 polymer ?
#
loop_
_entity_poly.entity_id
_entity_poly.type
_entity_poly.pdbx_seq_one_letter_code
_entity_poly.pdbx_strand_id
1 'polypeptide(L)'
;MSKLNAEERKARDNARFSQRVDERRTKGEDVVAYVLGNKLAFKFLTKPERHEFKQREAALEEEAKLKKQQAFQLKTEQELEKAEAAFTVPEE
;
A
#
# COMPACT_ATOMS: atom_id res chain seq x y z
N MET A 1 33.68 13.17 -7.44
CA MET A 1 32.58 12.19 -7.54
C MET A 1 31.73 12.55 -8.75
N SER A 2 31.81 11.77 -9.83
CA SER A 2 30.89 11.97 -10.96
C SER A 2 29.46 11.72 -10.49
N LYS A 3 28.54 12.63 -10.80
CA LYS A 3 27.12 12.39 -10.51
C LYS A 3 26.65 11.30 -11.44
N LEU A 4 26.15 10.20 -10.88
CA LEU A 4 25.55 9.13 -11.67
C LEU A 4 24.44 9.70 -12.58
N ASN A 5 24.44 9.30 -13.85
CA ASN A 5 23.38 9.61 -14.78
C ASN A 5 22.09 8.84 -14.41
N ALA A 6 20.98 9.09 -15.11
CA ALA A 6 19.70 8.45 -14.79
C ALA A 6 19.73 6.92 -14.95
N GLU A 7 20.44 6.43 -15.98
CA GLU A 7 20.55 5.00 -16.28
C GLU A 7 21.40 4.26 -15.25
N GLU A 8 22.51 4.86 -14.84
CA GLU A 8 23.42 4.33 -13.83
C GLU A 8 22.73 4.28 -12.45
N ARG A 9 21.91 5.28 -12.11
CA ARG A 9 21.08 5.22 -10.89
C ARG A 9 20.09 4.08 -10.96
N LYS A 10 19.39 3.93 -12.09
CA LYS A 10 18.44 2.83 -12.30
C LYS A 10 19.12 1.47 -12.22
N ALA A 11 20.30 1.31 -12.82
CA ALA A 11 21.08 0.08 -12.76
C ALA A 11 21.53 -0.26 -11.33
N ARG A 12 22.04 0.74 -10.61
CA ARG A 12 22.41 0.61 -9.20
C ARG A 12 21.23 0.20 -8.33
N ASP A 13 20.09 0.85 -8.50
CA ASP A 13 18.90 0.57 -7.69
C ASP A 13 18.33 -0.82 -8.04
N ASN A 14 18.36 -1.23 -9.31
CA ASN A 14 18.00 -2.59 -9.72
C ASN A 14 18.91 -3.64 -9.08
N ALA A 15 20.22 -3.44 -9.11
CA ALA A 15 21.17 -4.37 -8.48
C ALA A 15 20.89 -4.51 -6.97
N ARG A 16 20.63 -3.38 -6.30
CA ARG A 16 20.25 -3.36 -4.88
C ARG A 16 18.94 -4.10 -4.61
N PHE A 17 17.92 -3.91 -5.45
CA PHE A 17 16.65 -4.60 -5.28
C PHE A 17 16.77 -6.10 -5.50
N SER A 18 17.49 -6.55 -6.54
CA SER A 18 17.75 -7.97 -6.76
C SER A 18 18.45 -8.58 -5.55
N GLN A 19 19.55 -7.96 -5.10
CA GLN A 19 20.33 -8.44 -3.97
C GLN A 19 19.47 -8.56 -2.71
N ARG A 20 18.66 -7.55 -2.38
CA ARG A 20 17.79 -7.58 -1.20
C ARG A 20 16.70 -8.64 -1.30
N VAL A 21 16.14 -8.85 -2.49
CA VAL A 21 15.14 -9.90 -2.71
C VAL A 21 15.78 -11.28 -2.50
N ASP A 22 16.98 -11.50 -3.03
CA ASP A 22 17.70 -12.76 -2.87
C ASP A 22 18.15 -13.00 -1.42
N GLU A 23 18.67 -11.97 -0.74
CA GLU A 23 18.99 -12.03 0.69
C GLU A 23 17.78 -12.38 1.56
N ARG A 24 16.59 -11.86 1.21
CA ARG A 24 15.36 -12.19 1.94
C ARG A 24 14.96 -13.64 1.71
N ARG A 25 15.06 -14.14 0.47
CA ARG A 25 14.83 -15.56 0.17
C ARG A 25 15.76 -16.47 0.97
N THR A 26 17.05 -16.15 1.03
CA THR A 26 18.01 -16.99 1.76
C THR A 26 17.80 -16.96 3.27
N LYS A 27 17.31 -15.84 3.81
CA LYS A 27 16.95 -15.70 5.23
C LYS A 27 15.58 -16.28 5.58
N GLY A 28 14.78 -16.69 4.59
CA GLY A 28 13.39 -17.11 4.80
C GLY A 28 12.45 -15.96 5.18
N GLU A 29 12.82 -14.71 4.85
CA GLU A 29 12.00 -13.53 5.07
C GLU A 29 10.92 -13.40 3.98
N ASP A 30 9.81 -12.74 4.32
CA ASP A 30 8.71 -12.51 3.38
C ASP A 30 9.11 -11.51 2.28
N VAL A 31 9.49 -12.05 1.12
CA VAL A 31 9.85 -11.30 -0.08
C VAL A 31 8.65 -10.51 -0.60
N VAL A 32 7.46 -11.12 -0.58
CA VAL A 32 6.24 -10.50 -1.12
C VAL A 32 5.87 -9.27 -0.28
N ALA A 33 5.96 -9.34 1.04
CA ALA A 33 5.76 -8.20 1.93
C ALA A 33 6.77 -7.07 1.66
N TYR A 34 8.04 -7.41 1.45
CA TYR A 34 9.06 -6.41 1.08
C TYR A 34 8.71 -5.70 -0.24
N VAL A 35 8.27 -6.45 -1.24
CA VAL A 35 7.90 -5.90 -2.55
C VAL A 35 6.59 -5.11 -2.47
N LEU A 36 5.63 -5.47 -1.62
CA LEU A 36 4.43 -4.64 -1.37
C LEU A 36 4.81 -3.25 -0.86
N GLY A 37 5.83 -3.17 0.01
CA GLY A 37 6.41 -1.89 0.44
C GLY A 37 7.31 -1.22 -0.60
N ASN A 38 7.84 -1.97 -1.58
CA ASN A 38 8.79 -1.49 -2.59
C ASN A 38 8.41 -1.98 -3.99
N LYS A 39 7.38 -1.37 -4.59
CA LYS A 39 6.79 -1.81 -5.87
C LYS A 39 7.80 -1.97 -7.03
N LEU A 40 8.92 -1.24 -7.01
CA LEU A 40 10.00 -1.36 -8.00
C LEU A 40 10.70 -2.73 -8.00
N ALA A 41 10.63 -3.47 -6.90
CA ALA A 41 11.22 -4.79 -6.76
C ALA A 41 10.36 -5.91 -7.37
N PHE A 42 9.14 -5.60 -7.84
CA PHE A 42 8.20 -6.58 -8.41
C PHE A 42 8.78 -7.44 -9.53
N LYS A 43 9.63 -6.86 -10.38
CA LYS A 43 10.27 -7.59 -11.49
C LYS A 43 11.22 -8.71 -11.06
N PHE A 44 11.70 -8.67 -9.81
CA PHE A 44 12.60 -9.70 -9.27
C PHE A 44 11.84 -10.85 -8.62
N LEU A 45 10.51 -10.76 -8.50
CA LEU A 45 9.68 -11.85 -8.02
C LEU A 45 9.61 -12.99 -9.04
N THR A 46 9.59 -14.21 -8.52
CA THR A 46 9.28 -15.44 -9.27
C THR A 46 7.79 -15.49 -9.64
N LYS A 47 7.41 -16.42 -10.52
CA LYS A 47 6.00 -16.61 -10.90
C LYS A 47 5.05 -16.83 -9.71
N PRO A 48 5.33 -17.73 -8.74
CA PRO A 48 4.46 -17.93 -7.58
C PRO A 48 4.39 -16.67 -6.69
N GLU A 49 5.53 -16.06 -6.38
CA GLU A 49 5.58 -14.83 -5.57
C GLU A 49 4.80 -13.68 -6.22
N ARG A 50 4.81 -13.57 -7.56
CA ARG A 50 3.99 -12.57 -8.28
C ARG A 50 2.50 -12.82 -8.14
N HIS A 51 2.08 -14.08 -8.04
CA HIS A 51 0.69 -14.43 -7.82
C HIS A 51 0.26 -14.03 -6.40
N GLU A 52 1.05 -14.42 -5.41
CA GLU A 52 0.83 -14.04 -4.01
C GLU A 52 0.83 -12.52 -3.82
N PHE A 53 1.75 -11.81 -4.47
CA PHE A 53 1.80 -10.35 -4.47
C PHE A 53 0.48 -9.74 -4.93
N LYS A 54 -0.07 -10.21 -6.06
CA LYS A 54 -1.33 -9.69 -6.60
C LYS A 54 -2.51 -9.97 -5.68
N GLN A 55 -2.56 -11.15 -5.06
CA GLN A 55 -3.61 -11.48 -4.10
C GLN A 55 -3.57 -10.54 -2.89
N ARG A 56 -2.38 -10.32 -2.33
CA ARG A 56 -2.20 -9.44 -1.17
C ARG A 56 -2.41 -7.97 -1.51
N GLU A 57 -1.98 -7.53 -2.70
CA GLU A 57 -2.25 -6.17 -3.18
C GLU A 57 -3.76 -5.93 -3.33
N ALA A 58 -4.49 -6.88 -3.92
CA ALA A 58 -5.95 -6.80 -4.04
C ALA A 58 -6.63 -6.73 -2.66
N ALA A 59 -6.21 -7.57 -1.71
CA ALA A 59 -6.75 -7.56 -0.35
C ALA A 59 -6.52 -6.19 0.35
N LEU A 60 -5.32 -5.62 0.24
CA LEU A 60 -5.01 -4.29 0.79
C LEU A 60 -5.85 -3.18 0.14
N GLU A 61 -6.11 -3.27 -1.17
CA GLU A 61 -6.98 -2.32 -1.87
C GLU A 61 -8.44 -2.43 -1.42
N GLU A 62 -8.95 -3.64 -1.22
CA GLU A 62 -10.30 -3.87 -0.70
C GLU A 62 -10.44 -3.36 0.73
N GLU A 63 -9.50 -3.66 1.61
CA GLU A 63 -9.48 -3.10 2.97
C GLU A 63 -9.45 -1.57 2.96
N ALA A 64 -8.65 -0.96 2.07
CA ALA A 64 -8.60 0.49 1.94
C ALA A 64 -9.93 1.08 1.43
N LYS A 65 -10.63 0.39 0.52
CA LYS A 65 -11.96 0.80 0.04
C LYS A 65 -12.99 0.71 1.15
N LEU A 66 -13.03 -0.39 1.91
CA LEU A 66 -13.95 -0.59 3.02
C LEU A 66 -13.74 0.46 4.11
N LYS A 67 -12.49 0.72 4.51
CA LYS A 67 -12.17 1.76 5.50
C LYS A 67 -12.62 3.15 5.04
N LYS A 68 -12.46 3.47 3.75
CA LYS A 68 -12.95 4.74 3.18
C LYS A 68 -14.47 4.84 3.21
N GLN A 69 -15.18 3.75 2.88
CA GLN A 69 -16.64 3.71 2.94
C GLN A 69 -17.16 3.86 4.37
N GLN A 70 -16.57 3.14 5.33
CA GLN A 70 -16.91 3.27 6.75
C GLN A 70 -16.65 4.70 7.27
N ALA A 71 -15.50 5.29 6.92
CA ALA A 71 -15.20 6.67 7.30
C ALA A 71 -16.17 7.68 6.68
N PHE A 72 -16.69 7.41 5.48
CA PHE A 72 -17.72 8.24 4.87
C PHE A 72 -19.06 8.10 5.59
N GLN A 73 -19.50 6.88 5.87
CA GLN A 73 -20.75 6.61 6.60
C GLN A 73 -20.76 7.27 7.98
N LEU A 74 -19.67 7.12 8.74
CA LEU A 74 -19.52 7.76 10.06
C LEU A 74 -19.63 9.30 9.97
N LYS A 75 -19.07 9.91 8.92
CA LYS A 75 -19.20 11.36 8.72
C LYS A 75 -20.63 11.75 8.40
N THR A 76 -21.31 11.00 7.55
CA THR A 76 -22.70 11.28 7.20
C THR A 76 -23.64 11.12 8.40
N GLU A 77 -23.42 10.10 9.24
CA GLU A 77 -24.18 9.90 10.48
C GLU A 77 -23.98 11.08 11.45
N GLN A 78 -22.74 11.53 11.64
CA GLN A 78 -22.44 12.70 12.48
C GLN A 78 -23.07 13.99 11.96
N GLU A 79 -23.16 14.17 10.64
CA GLU A 79 -23.80 15.33 10.04
C GLU A 79 -25.33 15.28 10.20
N LEU A 80 -25.94 14.10 10.05
CA LEU A 80 -27.36 13.89 10.32
C LEU A 80 -27.70 14.15 11.78
N GLU A 81 -26.93 13.61 12.73
CA GLU A 81 -27.13 13.83 14.16
C GLU A 81 -27.05 15.33 14.51
N LYS A 82 -26.09 16.06 13.93
CA LYS A 82 -26.00 17.53 14.10
C LYS A 82 -27.20 18.26 13.52
N ALA A 83 -27.70 17.85 12.36
CA ALA A 83 -28.87 18.45 11.73
C ALA A 83 -30.15 18.17 12.54
N GLU A 84 -30.31 16.94 13.04
CA GLU A 84 -31.42 16.56 13.93
C GLU A 84 -31.35 17.32 15.26
N ALA A 85 -30.17 17.44 15.87
CA ALA A 85 -29.96 18.24 17.07
C ALA A 85 -30.30 19.71 16.83
N ALA A 86 -29.91 20.29 15.68
CA ALA A 86 -30.25 21.67 15.33
C ALA A 86 -31.76 21.88 15.09
N PHE A 87 -32.50 20.84 14.69
CA PHE A 87 -33.95 20.91 14.46
C PHE A 87 -34.78 20.64 15.72
N THR A 88 -34.21 19.96 16.72
CA THR A 88 -34.91 19.56 17.95
C THR A 88 -34.72 20.51 19.13
N VAL A 89 -33.88 21.55 19.00
CA VAL A 89 -33.84 22.66 19.96
C VAL A 89 -35.08 23.53 19.75
N PRO A 90 -36.02 23.58 20.71
CA PRO A 90 -37.17 24.49 20.61
C PRO A 90 -36.67 25.94 20.70
N GLU A 91 -37.16 26.80 19.82
CA GLU A 91 -37.06 28.26 19.99
C GLU A 91 -37.79 28.62 21.30
N GLU A 92 -37.03 28.91 22.35
CA GLU A 92 -37.49 29.67 23.53
C GLU A 92 -37.24 31.17 23.35
#